data_AF-A0AAW6HRJ8-F1
#
_entry.id   AF-A0AAW6HRJ8-F1
#
_cell.length_a   1.000
_cell.length_b   1.000
_cell.length_c   1.000
_cell.angle_alpha   90.00
_cell.angle_beta   90.00
_cell.angle_gamma   90.00
#
_symmetry.space_group_name_H-M   'P 1'
#
loop_
_entity.id
_entity.type
_entity.pdbx_description
1 polymer ?
#
loop_
_entity_poly.entity_id
_entity_poly.type
_entity_poly.pdbx_seq_one_letter_code
_entity_poly.pdbx_strand_id
1 'polypeptide(L)'
;MNATGDSDIRNYYDRIKAQQEDELRPVLRLLYEVLFRASVGECPHDLDIQFNSLWQMSQTEQASIEKLRAERDQIYLTHGVIGPDVPCAELLEQKTYSKLTERHVTLAAELSQAMEPPLDVDITGATALAGTPDQEAAVTPAATQPPR
;
A
#
# COMPACT_ATOMS: atom_id res chain seq x y z
N MET A 1 -33.37 9.37 -6.60
CA MET A 1 -33.82 10.63 -5.97
C MET A 1 -33.46 10.59 -4.49
N ASN A 2 -32.23 10.99 -4.13
CA ASN A 2 -31.72 11.13 -2.75
C ASN A 2 -30.81 12.37 -2.64
N ALA A 3 -31.18 13.48 -3.30
CA ALA A 3 -30.23 14.58 -3.53
C ALA A 3 -30.23 15.68 -2.46
N THR A 4 -31.28 15.81 -1.63
CA THR A 4 -31.40 16.95 -0.69
C THR A 4 -30.98 16.58 0.73
N GLY A 5 -31.42 15.43 1.26
CA GLY A 5 -31.10 15.02 2.63
C GLY A 5 -29.62 14.71 2.87
N ASP A 6 -28.93 14.16 1.86
CA ASP A 6 -27.49 13.89 1.97
C ASP A 6 -26.68 15.18 2.11
N SER A 7 -27.04 16.24 1.38
CA SER A 7 -26.36 17.53 1.47
C SER A 7 -26.56 18.20 2.83
N ASP A 8 -27.78 18.12 3.37
CA ASP A 8 -28.10 18.72 4.68
C ASP A 8 -27.35 18.01 5.82
N ILE A 9 -27.23 16.69 5.75
CA ILE A 9 -26.45 15.89 6.71
C ILE A 9 -24.95 16.22 6.63
N ARG A 10 -24.39 16.41 5.42
CA ARG A 10 -22.99 16.86 5.25
C ARG A 10 -22.78 18.20 5.93
N ASN A 11 -23.62 19.18 5.60
CA ASN A 11 -23.54 20.52 6.16
C ASN A 11 -23.70 20.51 7.68
N TYR A 12 -24.59 19.65 8.21
CA TYR A 12 -24.76 19.48 9.65
C TYR A 12 -23.49 18.93 10.31
N TYR A 13 -22.90 17.86 9.78
CA TYR A 13 -21.67 17.29 10.33
C TYR A 13 -20.47 18.23 10.22
N ASP A 14 -20.34 18.96 9.11
CA ASP A 14 -19.29 19.97 8.95
C ASP A 14 -19.43 21.10 9.97
N ARG A 15 -20.67 21.53 10.24
CA ARG A 15 -20.95 22.50 11.29
C ARG A 15 -20.58 21.98 12.68
N ILE A 16 -20.95 20.75 13.02
CA ILE A 16 -20.57 20.16 14.33
C ILE A 16 -19.05 20.01 14.43
N LYS A 17 -18.39 19.58 13.37
CA LYS A 17 -16.92 19.48 13.33
C LYS A 17 -16.27 20.85 13.54
N ALA A 18 -16.77 21.90 12.90
CA ALA A 18 -16.30 23.26 13.12
C ALA A 18 -16.47 23.68 14.60
N GLN A 19 -17.63 23.40 15.21
CA GLN A 19 -17.83 23.69 16.64
C GLN A 19 -16.89 22.87 17.56
N GLN A 20 -16.61 21.61 17.23
CA GLN A 20 -15.66 20.80 17.97
C GLN A 20 -14.24 21.38 17.91
N GLU A 21 -13.82 21.86 16.75
CA GLU A 21 -12.49 22.42 16.54
C GLU A 21 -12.34 23.84 17.09
N ASP A 22 -13.31 24.71 16.84
CA ASP A 22 -13.21 26.14 17.16
C ASP A 22 -13.57 26.44 18.62
N GLU A 23 -14.57 25.73 19.17
CA GLU A 23 -15.09 26.00 20.51
C GLU A 23 -14.60 24.95 21.52
N LEU A 24 -14.75 23.66 21.20
CA LEU A 24 -14.52 22.60 22.17
C LEU A 24 -13.04 22.27 22.37
N ARG A 25 -12.24 22.20 21.30
CA ARG A 25 -10.79 21.91 21.37
C ARG A 25 -10.03 22.86 22.29
N PRO A 26 -10.16 24.20 22.20
CA PRO A 26 -9.40 25.09 23.08
C PRO A 26 -9.81 24.94 24.55
N VAL A 27 -11.11 24.73 24.83
CA VAL A 27 -11.61 24.51 26.19
C VAL A 27 -11.09 23.19 26.76
N LEU A 28 -11.14 22.11 25.98
CA LEU A 28 -10.60 20.81 26.40
C LEU A 28 -9.09 20.86 26.60
N ARG A 29 -8.34 21.55 25.72
CA ARG A 29 -6.89 21.70 25.86
C ARG A 29 -6.52 22.37 27.18
N LEU A 30 -7.21 23.46 27.54
CA LEU A 30 -7.00 24.14 28.81
C LEU A 30 -7.34 23.23 30.00
N LEU A 31 -8.47 22.52 29.93
CA LEU A 31 -8.89 21.63 31.01
C LEU A 31 -7.89 20.48 31.22
N TYR A 32 -7.41 19.87 30.14
CA TYR A 32 -6.41 18.81 30.20
C TYR A 32 -5.06 19.35 30.71
N GLU A 33 -4.63 20.53 30.28
CA GLU A 33 -3.39 21.15 30.76
C GLU A 33 -3.41 21.38 32.28
N VAL A 34 -4.52 21.87 32.82
CA VAL A 34 -4.72 22.02 34.28
C VAL A 34 -4.73 20.66 34.97
N LEU A 35 -5.42 19.67 34.39
CA LEU A 35 -5.52 18.32 34.96
C LEU A 35 -4.14 17.63 35.00
N PHE A 36 -3.35 17.75 33.93
CA PHE A 36 -1.99 17.20 33.87
C PHE A 36 -1.06 17.89 34.86
N ARG A 37 -1.11 19.23 34.96
CA ARG A 37 -0.33 19.96 35.98
C ARG A 37 -0.72 19.59 37.41
N ALA A 38 -1.99 19.33 37.67
CA ALA A 38 -2.47 18.94 39.00
C ALA A 38 -2.10 17.50 39.38
N SER A 39 -2.02 16.59 38.40
CA SER A 39 -1.80 15.15 38.64
C SER A 39 -0.34 14.72 38.51
N VAL A 40 0.35 15.21 37.47
CA VAL A 40 1.71 14.80 37.09
C VAL A 40 2.72 15.94 37.32
N GLY A 41 2.25 17.18 37.53
CA GLY A 41 3.10 18.35 37.76
C GLY A 41 3.55 19.05 36.47
N GLU A 42 3.52 18.36 35.33
CA GLU A 42 3.91 18.89 34.03
C GLU A 42 2.89 18.50 32.96
N CYS A 43 2.65 19.40 31.99
CA CYS A 43 1.82 19.12 30.82
C CYS A 43 2.71 18.66 29.65
N PRO A 44 2.41 17.52 29.00
CA PRO A 44 3.08 17.13 27.77
C PRO A 44 2.97 18.24 26.72
N HIS A 45 4.06 18.56 26.01
CA HIS A 45 4.04 19.53 24.92
C HIS A 45 3.22 19.02 23.71
N ASP A 46 3.14 17.71 23.53
CA ASP A 46 2.51 17.07 22.37
C ASP A 46 1.06 16.62 22.64
N LEU A 47 0.34 17.35 23.51
CA LEU A 47 -1.07 17.06 23.74
C LEU A 47 -1.89 17.37 22.48
N ASP A 48 -2.34 16.32 21.80
CA ASP A 48 -3.32 16.39 20.72
C ASP A 48 -4.67 15.79 21.14
N ILE A 49 -5.74 16.42 20.68
CA ILE A 49 -7.11 15.99 20.94
C ILE A 49 -7.69 15.58 19.59
N GLN A 50 -8.06 14.32 19.43
CA GLN A 50 -8.66 13.82 18.20
C GLN A 50 -10.14 13.53 18.42
N PHE A 51 -11.00 14.27 17.72
CA PHE A 51 -12.42 13.99 17.70
C PHE A 51 -12.71 12.84 16.73
N ASN A 52 -13.67 11.99 17.10
CA ASN A 52 -14.11 10.91 16.21
C ASN A 52 -14.77 11.50 14.95
N SER A 53 -14.59 10.83 13.81
CA SER A 53 -15.25 11.23 12.57
C SER A 53 -16.77 11.11 12.73
N LEU A 54 -17.48 12.21 12.48
CA LEU A 54 -18.94 12.26 12.47
C LEU A 54 -19.51 11.74 11.15
N TRP A 55 -18.71 11.78 10.08
CA TRP A 55 -19.08 11.19 8.81
C TRP A 55 -19.01 9.68 8.91
N GLN A 56 -20.16 9.03 8.76
CA GLN A 56 -20.25 7.58 8.57
C GLN A 56 -20.64 7.34 7.12
N MET A 57 -19.83 6.55 6.42
CA MET A 57 -20.13 6.16 5.05
C MET A 57 -21.42 5.35 5.04
N SER A 58 -22.29 5.58 4.06
CA SER A 58 -23.46 4.73 3.90
C SER A 58 -23.03 3.28 3.62
N GLN A 59 -23.82 2.28 4.02
CA GLN A 59 -23.48 0.88 3.74
C GLN A 59 -23.23 0.62 2.25
N THR A 60 -23.93 1.34 1.37
CA THR A 60 -23.74 1.27 -0.08
C THR A 60 -22.40 1.85 -0.55
N GLU A 61 -21.96 2.94 0.07
CA GLU A 61 -20.67 3.57 -0.22
C GLU A 61 -19.51 2.72 0.33
N GLN A 62 -19.69 2.16 1.52
CA GLN A 62 -18.76 1.24 2.15
C GLN A 62 -18.57 -0.03 1.29
N ALA A 63 -19.68 -0.64 0.83
CA ALA A 63 -19.63 -1.78 -0.09
C ALA A 63 -18.97 -1.42 -1.43
N SER A 64 -19.17 -0.21 -1.93
CA SER A 64 -18.50 0.27 -3.16
C SER A 64 -16.99 0.42 -2.96
N ILE A 65 -16.55 0.92 -1.80
CA ILE A 65 -15.12 1.00 -1.45
C ILE A 65 -14.50 -0.38 -1.31
N GLU A 66 -15.19 -1.30 -0.63
CA GLU A 66 -14.70 -2.68 -0.48
C GLU A 66 -14.53 -3.35 -1.84
N LYS A 67 -15.49 -3.15 -2.75
CA LYS A 67 -15.38 -3.62 -4.14
C LYS A 67 -14.16 -3.01 -4.85
N LEU A 68 -13.97 -1.70 -4.76
CA LEU A 68 -12.83 -1.03 -5.39
C LEU A 68 -11.48 -1.50 -4.81
N ARG A 69 -11.41 -1.78 -3.51
CA ARG A 69 -10.24 -2.37 -2.87
C ARG A 69 -9.97 -3.78 -3.41
N ALA A 70 -11.00 -4.62 -3.51
CA ALA A 70 -10.87 -5.96 -4.07
C ALA A 70 -10.42 -5.94 -5.54
N GLU A 71 -10.93 -5.01 -6.35
CA GLU A 71 -10.52 -4.82 -7.75
C GLU A 71 -9.05 -4.38 -7.84
N ARG A 72 -8.62 -3.43 -7.00
CA ARG A 72 -7.22 -3.01 -6.88
C ARG A 72 -6.31 -4.19 -6.56
N ASP A 73 -6.67 -4.99 -5.57
CA ASP A 73 -5.86 -6.13 -5.12
C ASP A 73 -5.79 -7.20 -6.22
N GLN A 74 -6.90 -7.46 -6.92
CA GLN A 74 -6.93 -8.34 -8.09
C GLN A 74 -5.97 -7.86 -9.19
N ILE A 75 -5.93 -6.55 -9.49
CA ILE A 75 -5.04 -5.97 -10.49
C ILE A 75 -3.57 -6.19 -10.09
N TYR A 76 -3.20 -5.91 -8.84
CA TYR A 76 -1.82 -6.10 -8.38
C TYR A 76 -1.37 -7.56 -8.38
N LEU A 77 -2.27 -8.49 -8.00
CA LEU A 77 -2.00 -9.93 -8.07
C LEU A 77 -1.85 -10.41 -9.51
N THR A 78 -2.69 -9.91 -10.42
CA THR A 78 -2.63 -10.28 -11.85
C THR A 78 -1.34 -9.78 -12.50
N HIS A 79 -0.88 -8.60 -12.14
CA HIS A 79 0.38 -8.03 -12.65
C HIS A 79 1.62 -8.53 -11.90
N GLY A 80 1.48 -9.37 -10.87
CA GLY A 80 2.60 -9.91 -10.09
C GLY A 80 3.37 -8.84 -9.30
N VAL A 81 2.76 -7.70 -9.00
CA VAL A 81 3.40 -6.61 -8.23
C VAL A 81 3.48 -6.98 -6.75
N ILE A 82 2.47 -7.71 -6.25
CA ILE A 82 2.41 -8.22 -4.88
C ILE A 82 2.02 -9.69 -4.89
N GLY A 83 2.44 -10.43 -3.87
CA GLY A 83 1.96 -11.79 -3.60
C GLY A 83 0.60 -11.80 -2.89
N PRO A 84 -0.08 -12.96 -2.83
CA PRO A 84 -1.35 -13.13 -2.12
C PRO A 84 -1.24 -12.96 -0.60
N ASP A 85 -0.03 -12.98 -0.05
CA ASP A 85 0.28 -12.75 1.36
C ASP A 85 -0.06 -11.32 1.81
N VAL A 86 0.27 -10.31 0.99
CA VAL A 86 0.08 -8.90 1.35
C VAL A 86 -1.41 -8.54 1.50
N PRO A 87 -2.30 -8.86 0.53
CA PRO A 87 -3.74 -8.65 0.73
C PRO A 87 -4.31 -9.45 1.90
N CYS A 88 -3.81 -10.68 2.14
CA CYS A 88 -4.26 -11.47 3.29
C CYS A 88 -3.88 -10.84 4.64
N ALA A 89 -2.68 -10.24 4.74
CA ALA A 89 -2.25 -9.52 5.94
C ALA A 89 -3.11 -8.26 6.19
N GLU A 90 -3.37 -7.47 5.15
CA GLU A 90 -4.21 -6.27 5.22
C GLU A 90 -5.66 -6.61 5.67
N LEU A 91 -6.23 -7.70 5.15
CA LEU A 91 -7.57 -8.16 5.55
C LEU A 91 -7.62 -8.64 7.01
N LEU A 92 -6.51 -9.15 7.54
CA LEU A 92 -6.39 -9.55 8.94
C LEU A 92 -6.39 -8.32 9.85
N GLU A 93 -5.58 -7.31 9.51
CA GLU A 93 -5.49 -6.06 10.27
C GLU A 93 -6.82 -5.30 10.29
N GLN A 94 -7.51 -5.27 9.15
CA GLN A 94 -8.83 -4.66 9.01
C GLN A 94 -9.95 -5.46 9.71
N LYS A 95 -9.65 -6.67 10.21
CA LYS A 95 -10.60 -7.58 10.87
C LYS A 95 -11.86 -7.84 10.03
N THR A 96 -11.72 -7.82 8.70
CA THR A 96 -12.84 -7.98 7.77
C THR A 96 -13.52 -9.34 7.93
N TYR A 97 -12.74 -10.38 8.23
CA TYR A 97 -13.24 -11.74 8.41
C TYR A 97 -12.92 -12.27 9.81
N SER A 98 -13.95 -12.66 10.56
CA SER A 98 -13.80 -13.24 11.90
C SER A 98 -12.97 -14.53 11.94
N LYS A 99 -12.84 -15.24 10.82
CA LYS A 99 -12.13 -16.53 10.75
C LYS A 99 -10.72 -16.42 10.16
N LEU A 100 -10.33 -15.25 9.67
CA LEU A 100 -9.03 -15.07 9.05
C LEU A 100 -7.99 -14.88 10.16
N THR A 101 -7.01 -15.78 10.19
CA THR A 101 -5.98 -15.87 11.24
C THR A 101 -4.61 -15.74 10.60
N GLU A 102 -3.58 -15.44 11.39
CA GLU A 102 -2.18 -15.34 10.92
C GLU A 102 -1.72 -16.59 10.16
N ARG A 103 -2.24 -17.77 10.54
CA ARG A 103 -2.04 -19.03 9.81
C ARG A 103 -2.42 -18.97 8.32
N HIS A 104 -3.43 -18.18 7.97
CA HIS A 104 -3.85 -18.03 6.57
C HIS A 104 -2.86 -17.16 5.78
N VAL A 105 -2.27 -16.16 6.43
CA VAL A 105 -1.23 -15.30 5.85
C VAL A 105 0.04 -16.12 5.60
N THR A 106 0.47 -16.92 6.58
CA THR A 106 1.66 -17.77 6.42
C THR A 106 1.47 -18.81 5.31
N LEU A 107 0.29 -19.43 5.23
CA LEU A 107 -0.02 -20.37 4.16
C LEU A 107 -0.03 -19.70 2.78
N ALA A 108 -0.54 -18.46 2.68
CA ALA A 108 -0.51 -17.69 1.45
C ALA A 108 0.94 -17.36 1.01
N ALA A 109 1.83 -17.05 1.96
CA ALA A 109 3.25 -16.82 1.70
C ALA A 109 4.00 -18.10 1.28
N GLU A 110 3.69 -19.24 1.90
CA GLU A 110 4.27 -20.53 1.52
C GLU A 110 3.86 -20.93 0.10
N LEU A 111 2.60 -20.71 -0.28
CA LEU A 111 2.09 -21.00 -1.62
C LEU A 111 2.68 -20.07 -2.68
N SER A 112 2.95 -18.80 -2.36
CA SER A 112 3.62 -17.89 -3.29
C SER A 112 5.08 -18.27 -3.50
N GLN A 113 5.80 -18.62 -2.43
CA GLN A 113 7.19 -19.08 -2.48
C GLN A 113 7.34 -20.39 -3.28
N ALA A 114 6.39 -21.33 -3.14
CA ALA A 114 6.42 -22.59 -3.86
C ALA A 114 6.13 -22.46 -5.38
N MET A 115 5.60 -21.31 -5.81
CA MET A 115 5.31 -21.02 -7.21
C MET A 115 6.48 -20.30 -7.92
N GLU A 116 7.49 -19.88 -7.17
CA GLU A 116 8.74 -19.38 -7.72
C GLU A 116 9.55 -20.59 -8.21
N PRO A 117 9.81 -20.74 -9.53
CA PRO A 117 10.61 -21.85 -10.01
C PRO A 117 11.99 -21.76 -9.33
N PRO A 118 12.54 -22.90 -8.86
CA PRO A 118 13.86 -22.88 -8.24
C PRO A 118 14.83 -22.28 -9.25
N LEU A 119 15.49 -21.20 -8.87
CA LEU A 119 16.63 -20.68 -9.59
C LEU A 119 17.70 -21.76 -9.54
N ASP A 120 17.83 -22.54 -10.60
CA ASP A 120 18.98 -23.41 -10.77
C ASP A 120 20.24 -22.54 -10.79
N VAL A 121 21.05 -22.76 -9.78
CA VAL A 121 22.31 -22.10 -9.51
C VAL A 121 23.38 -22.63 -10.48
N ASP A 122 24.20 -21.71 -10.98
CA ASP A 122 25.51 -21.89 -11.61
C ASP A 122 25.66 -22.70 -12.91
N ILE A 123 25.88 -21.95 -14.00
CA ILE A 123 26.83 -22.35 -15.05
C ILE A 123 27.94 -21.29 -15.18
N THR A 124 28.74 -21.10 -14.13
CA THR A 124 30.12 -20.63 -14.34
C THR A 124 31.03 -21.85 -14.49
N GLY A 125 31.10 -22.34 -15.73
CA GLY A 125 32.09 -23.33 -16.17
C GLY A 125 32.82 -22.79 -17.39
N ALA A 126 33.96 -22.13 -17.15
CA ALA A 126 34.90 -21.80 -18.19
C ALA A 126 35.26 -23.06 -19.01
N THR A 127 35.04 -23.03 -20.32
CA THR A 127 35.90 -23.73 -21.27
C THR A 127 36.00 -22.88 -22.51
N ALA A 128 37.13 -22.19 -22.60
CA ALA A 128 37.61 -21.54 -23.79
C ALA A 128 37.61 -22.53 -24.97
N LEU A 129 36.93 -22.14 -26.06
CA LEU A 129 37.32 -22.57 -27.40
C LEU A 129 37.70 -21.31 -28.16
N ALA A 130 38.92 -20.86 -27.88
CA ALA A 130 39.67 -19.99 -28.76
C ALA A 130 39.86 -20.75 -30.09
N GLY A 131 38.98 -20.48 -31.05
CA GLY A 131 39.25 -20.79 -32.45
C GLY A 131 40.27 -19.79 -32.96
N THR A 132 41.50 -20.23 -33.23
CA THR A 132 42.29 -20.17 -34.49
C THR A 132 43.74 -20.55 -34.12
N PRO A 133 44.53 -21.21 -34.98
CA PRO A 133 45.29 -20.43 -35.97
C PRO A 133 45.45 -21.08 -37.37
N ASP A 134 45.59 -20.18 -38.34
CA ASP A 134 46.44 -20.22 -39.54
C ASP A 134 46.24 -21.28 -40.64
N GLN A 135 45.74 -20.82 -41.79
CA GLN A 135 46.56 -20.83 -43.01
C GLN A 135 46.30 -19.61 -43.92
N GLU A 136 47.37 -18.84 -44.03
CA GLU A 136 47.80 -17.79 -44.94
C GLU A 136 47.45 -18.02 -46.43
N ALA A 137 46.82 -17.03 -47.09
CA ALA A 137 47.11 -16.63 -48.47
C ALA A 137 46.47 -15.27 -48.80
N ALA A 138 47.35 -14.34 -49.14
CA ALA A 138 47.18 -12.94 -49.51
C ALA A 138 46.08 -12.60 -50.56
N VAL A 139 45.56 -11.36 -50.49
CA VAL A 139 45.79 -10.24 -51.43
C VAL A 139 44.65 -9.19 -51.26
N THR A 140 45.00 -8.02 -50.70
CA THR A 140 44.30 -6.72 -50.87
C THR A 140 44.86 -6.09 -52.19
N PRO A 141 44.27 -5.07 -52.85
CA PRO A 141 43.36 -4.06 -52.29
C PRO A 141 42.27 -3.48 -53.22
N ALA A 142 41.49 -2.55 -52.64
CA ALA A 142 41.07 -1.27 -53.23
C ALA A 142 39.57 -1.02 -53.48
N ALA A 143 39.20 0.20 -53.05
CA ALA A 143 38.21 1.13 -53.60
C ALA A 143 36.77 1.12 -53.04
N THR A 144 36.56 2.11 -52.16
CA THR A 144 35.54 3.18 -52.30
C THR A 144 34.09 2.88 -51.92
N GLN A 145 33.66 3.58 -50.86
CA GLN A 145 32.29 3.78 -50.36
C GLN A 145 31.54 4.87 -51.19
N PRO A 146 30.32 5.31 -50.80
CA PRO A 146 28.93 4.96 -51.20
C PRO A 146 28.35 6.08 -52.15
N PRO A 147 27.04 6.50 -52.19
CA PRO A 147 25.79 6.06 -51.55
C PRO A 147 24.49 6.04 -52.41
N ARG A 148 23.44 5.37 -51.93
CA ARG A 148 22.10 5.97 -51.69
C ARG A 148 21.21 5.07 -50.85
#